data_AF-A0A9P4T2X0-F1
#
_entry.id   AF-A0A9P4T2X0-F1
#
_cell.length_a   1.000
_cell.length_b   1.000
_cell.length_c   1.000
_cell.angle_alpha   90.00
_cell.angle_beta   90.00
_cell.angle_gamma   90.00
#
_symmetry.space_group_name_H-M   'P 1'
#
loop_
_entity.id
_entity.type
_entity.pdbx_description
1 polymer ?
#
loop_
_entity_poly.entity_id
_entity_poly.type
_entity_poly.pdbx_seq_one_letter_code
_entity_poly.pdbx_strand_id
1 'polypeptide(L)'
;MTNFWINNCACLSGTQRLNFASFLAKLASTRVNKDKLCQAALVLFSSTFEVGRDLGHADEPDLEDTHRWIRTLSLTQLLPAACVWIKEAIHVIVQLSDVSWNDCPSIIGQGGKTFVESEFGQRSPTGFTPWRLMYWLKRLHEIQEEAKGASAENIELLAADAIARMIEAVKTRNSGILRAYANGGEVLRNDPHLMCLQDKV
;
A
#
# COMPACT_ATOMS: atom_id res chain seq x y z
N MET A 1 14.60 6.02 -13.27
CA MET A 1 13.82 4.81 -12.94
C MET A 1 12.53 5.15 -12.19
N THR A 2 12.58 5.81 -11.03
CA THR A 2 11.38 6.26 -10.30
C THR A 2 10.44 7.13 -11.14
N ASN A 3 10.96 8.13 -11.86
CA ASN A 3 10.13 8.94 -12.76
C ASN A 3 9.49 8.11 -13.89
N PHE A 4 10.21 7.12 -14.42
CA PHE A 4 9.63 6.25 -15.45
C PHE A 4 8.50 5.41 -14.87
N TRP A 5 8.68 4.82 -13.68
CA TRP A 5 7.62 4.10 -12.97
C TRP A 5 6.39 4.98 -12.75
N ILE A 6 6.57 6.15 -12.15
CA ILE A 6 5.46 7.07 -11.82
C ILE A 6 4.65 7.44 -13.07
N ASN A 7 5.31 7.60 -14.21
CA ASN A 7 4.66 8.04 -15.43
C ASN A 7 4.16 6.90 -16.33
N ASN A 8 4.71 5.68 -16.21
CA ASN A 8 4.49 4.61 -17.20
C ASN A 8 4.08 3.28 -16.58
N CYS A 9 4.00 3.12 -15.25
CA CYS A 9 3.66 1.83 -14.65
C CYS A 9 2.29 1.33 -15.10
N ALA A 10 1.38 2.23 -15.49
CA ALA A 10 0.07 1.89 -16.01
C ALA A 10 0.11 1.22 -17.39
N CYS A 11 1.08 1.60 -18.22
CA CYS A 11 1.20 1.15 -19.60
C CYS A 11 1.80 -0.25 -19.71
N LEU A 12 2.50 -0.70 -18.65
CA LEU A 12 3.13 -2.01 -18.59
C LEU A 12 2.08 -3.12 -18.48
N SER A 13 2.37 -4.28 -19.08
CA SER A 13 1.61 -5.51 -18.79
C SER A 13 1.74 -5.91 -17.31
N GLY A 14 0.83 -6.74 -16.83
CA GLY A 14 0.84 -7.20 -15.42
C GLY A 14 2.17 -7.81 -15.01
N THR A 15 2.76 -8.64 -15.86
CA THR A 15 4.07 -9.26 -15.62
C THR A 15 5.20 -8.23 -15.60
N GLN A 16 5.23 -7.29 -16.55
CA GLN A 16 6.24 -6.23 -16.59
C GLN A 16 6.13 -5.32 -15.35
N ARG A 17 4.91 -4.93 -14.98
CA ARG A 17 4.59 -4.12 -13.81
C ARG A 17 5.06 -4.80 -12.52
N LEU A 18 4.75 -6.08 -12.34
CA LEU A 18 5.19 -6.88 -11.18
C LEU A 18 6.71 -7.01 -11.11
N ASN A 19 7.36 -7.37 -12.21
CA ASN A 19 8.81 -7.53 -12.26
C ASN A 19 9.54 -6.22 -11.95
N PHE A 20 9.07 -5.12 -12.52
CA PHE A 20 9.70 -3.82 -12.30
C PHE A 20 9.42 -3.28 -10.88
N ALA A 21 8.22 -3.51 -10.33
CA ALA A 21 7.92 -3.24 -8.92
C ALA A 21 8.85 -4.03 -7.99
N SER A 22 9.05 -5.34 -8.24
CA SER A 22 9.95 -6.18 -7.44
C SER A 22 11.39 -5.66 -7.47
N PHE A 23 11.88 -5.29 -8.65
CA PHE A 23 13.22 -4.71 -8.80
C PHE A 23 13.38 -3.40 -8.01
N LEU A 24 12.42 -2.47 -8.16
CA LEU A 24 12.47 -1.20 -7.44
C LEU A 24 12.32 -1.38 -5.91
N ALA A 25 11.47 -2.29 -5.47
CA ALA A 25 11.26 -2.58 -4.06
C ALA A 25 12.54 -3.15 -3.41
N LYS A 26 13.24 -4.06 -4.10
CA LYS A 26 14.54 -4.58 -3.63
C LYS A 26 15.63 -3.50 -3.57
N LEU A 27 15.66 -2.58 -4.53
CA LEU A 27 16.59 -1.45 -4.44
C LEU A 27 16.22 -0.50 -3.28
N ALA A 28 14.93 -0.20 -3.11
CA ALA A 28 14.43 0.64 -2.03
C ALA A 28 14.69 0.02 -0.65
N SER A 29 14.59 -1.30 -0.53
CA SER A 29 14.81 -2.02 0.73
C SER A 29 16.24 -1.90 1.27
N THR A 30 17.20 -1.66 0.37
CA THR A 30 18.61 -1.36 0.68
C THR A 30 18.88 0.15 0.83
N ARG A 31 17.85 0.99 0.72
CA ARG A 31 17.90 2.46 0.84
C ARG A 31 18.87 3.14 -0.13
N VAL A 32 19.11 2.51 -1.28
CA VAL A 32 19.82 3.15 -2.39
C VAL A 32 19.06 4.43 -2.77
N ASN A 33 19.77 5.56 -2.87
CA ASN A 33 19.22 6.89 -3.15
C ASN A 33 18.32 7.50 -2.04
N LYS A 34 18.73 7.38 -0.76
CA LYS A 34 18.20 8.16 0.37
C LYS A 34 16.66 8.19 0.41
N ASP A 35 16.06 7.01 0.33
CA ASP A 35 14.61 6.76 0.40
C ASP A 35 13.74 7.31 -0.76
N LYS A 36 14.30 8.05 -1.72
CA LYS A 36 13.56 8.59 -2.88
C LYS A 36 12.91 7.52 -3.76
N LEU A 37 13.43 6.29 -3.74
CA LEU A 37 12.81 5.17 -4.46
C LEU A 37 11.43 4.82 -3.90
N CYS A 38 11.17 5.07 -2.60
CA CYS A 38 9.88 4.79 -1.97
C CYS A 38 8.75 5.70 -2.47
N GLN A 39 9.04 6.76 -3.22
CA GLN A 39 8.02 7.53 -3.95
C GLN A 39 7.24 6.66 -4.95
N ALA A 40 7.90 5.65 -5.55
CA ALA A 40 7.23 4.68 -6.41
C ALA A 40 6.18 3.85 -5.64
N ALA A 41 6.48 3.48 -4.39
CA ALA A 41 5.54 2.81 -3.51
C ALA A 41 4.37 3.70 -3.12
N LEU A 42 4.61 5.00 -2.81
CA LEU A 42 3.52 5.94 -2.51
C LEU A 42 2.51 6.05 -3.66
N VAL A 43 2.99 6.25 -4.89
CA VAL A 43 2.11 6.37 -6.07
C VAL A 43 1.30 5.08 -6.27
N LEU A 44 1.96 3.93 -6.12
CA LEU A 44 1.32 2.63 -6.26
C LEU A 44 0.28 2.40 -5.16
N PHE A 45 0.64 2.57 -3.90
CA PHE A 45 -0.25 2.33 -2.76
C PHE A 45 -1.42 3.31 -2.73
N SER A 46 -1.18 4.59 -3.05
CA SER A 46 -2.27 5.55 -3.17
C SER A 46 -3.25 5.12 -4.27
N SER A 47 -2.72 4.71 -5.42
CA SER A 47 -3.57 4.22 -6.50
C SER A 47 -4.32 2.95 -6.12
N THR A 48 -3.67 1.96 -5.50
CA THR A 48 -4.27 0.67 -5.16
C THR A 48 -5.26 0.75 -4.00
N PHE A 49 -4.92 1.46 -2.94
CA PHE A 49 -5.64 1.41 -1.65
C PHE A 49 -6.52 2.63 -1.37
N GLU A 50 -6.30 3.78 -2.03
CA GLU A 50 -6.90 5.07 -1.60
C GLU A 50 -7.84 5.71 -2.62
N VAL A 51 -8.19 4.98 -3.69
CA VAL A 51 -9.09 5.48 -4.75
C VAL A 51 -10.48 4.82 -4.70
N GLY A 52 -10.61 3.67 -4.03
CA GLY A 52 -11.86 2.89 -4.01
C GLY A 52 -12.11 2.18 -5.35
N ARG A 53 -11.26 1.21 -5.67
CA ARG A 53 -11.31 0.45 -6.94
C ARG A 53 -12.14 -0.82 -6.78
N ASP A 54 -12.76 -1.21 -7.88
CA ASP A 54 -13.39 -2.53 -8.00
C ASP A 54 -12.33 -3.64 -8.07
N LEU A 55 -12.71 -4.83 -7.61
CA LEU A 55 -11.84 -6.00 -7.60
C LEU A 55 -11.28 -6.32 -9.00
N GLY A 56 -12.11 -6.14 -10.03
CA GLY A 56 -11.82 -6.56 -11.41
C GLY A 56 -12.23 -8.00 -11.67
N HIS A 57 -12.11 -8.42 -12.93
CA HIS A 57 -12.37 -9.81 -13.35
C HIS A 57 -11.06 -10.58 -13.50
N ALA A 58 -11.08 -11.89 -13.23
CA ALA A 58 -9.89 -12.74 -13.37
C ALA A 58 -9.37 -12.79 -14.82
N ASP A 59 -10.27 -12.70 -15.80
CA ASP A 59 -9.94 -12.76 -17.23
C ASP A 59 -9.66 -11.37 -17.84
N GLU A 60 -9.54 -10.33 -17.01
CA GLU A 60 -9.28 -8.98 -17.50
C GLU A 60 -7.90 -8.91 -18.19
N PRO A 61 -7.83 -8.51 -19.47
CA PRO A 61 -6.57 -8.48 -20.19
C PRO A 61 -5.64 -7.42 -19.58
N ASP A 62 -4.48 -7.84 -19.08
CA ASP A 62 -3.43 -6.96 -18.56
C ASP A 62 -2.18 -7.00 -19.46
N LEU A 63 -2.41 -6.79 -20.77
CA LEU A 63 -1.36 -6.63 -21.76
C LEU A 63 -0.77 -5.22 -21.72
N GLU A 64 0.36 -5.02 -22.39
CA GLU A 64 0.97 -3.69 -22.55
C GLU A 64 0.04 -2.77 -23.36
N ASP A 65 -0.11 -1.52 -22.91
CA ASP A 65 -1.00 -0.53 -23.53
C ASP A 65 -0.51 0.89 -23.23
N THR A 66 0.02 1.57 -24.24
CA THR A 66 0.62 2.90 -24.11
C THR A 66 -0.38 4.00 -23.78
N HIS A 67 -1.68 3.75 -23.91
CA HIS A 67 -2.74 4.71 -23.61
C HIS A 67 -3.40 4.47 -22.25
N ARG A 68 -2.99 3.43 -21.52
CA ARG A 68 -3.57 3.08 -20.22
C ARG A 68 -3.13 4.04 -19.12
N TRP A 69 -4.06 4.40 -18.25
CA TRP A 69 -3.80 5.28 -17.11
C TRP A 69 -3.91 4.52 -15.80
N ILE A 70 -3.15 4.92 -14.78
CA ILE A 70 -3.14 4.19 -13.50
C ILE A 70 -4.52 4.16 -12.83
N ARG A 71 -5.34 5.18 -13.10
CA ARG A 71 -6.72 5.28 -12.60
C ARG A 71 -7.68 4.28 -13.26
N THR A 72 -7.37 3.73 -14.42
CA THR A 72 -8.26 2.79 -15.13
C THR A 72 -7.99 1.33 -14.79
N LEU A 73 -7.00 1.04 -13.95
CA LEU A 73 -6.65 -0.33 -13.58
C LEU A 73 -7.51 -0.84 -12.44
N SER A 74 -7.83 -2.13 -12.46
CA SER A 74 -8.53 -2.82 -11.36
C SER A 74 -7.58 -3.23 -10.22
N LEU A 75 -8.14 -3.71 -9.11
CA LEU A 75 -7.33 -4.27 -8.02
C LEU A 75 -6.54 -5.50 -8.46
N THR A 76 -7.11 -6.39 -9.28
CA THR A 76 -6.40 -7.58 -9.78
C THR A 76 -5.12 -7.22 -10.55
N GLN A 77 -5.10 -6.09 -11.25
CA GLN A 77 -3.94 -5.61 -12.03
C GLN A 77 -2.89 -4.88 -11.16
N LEU A 78 -3.31 -4.21 -10.08
CA LEU A 78 -2.42 -3.38 -9.25
C LEU A 78 -1.92 -4.07 -7.98
N LEU A 79 -2.74 -4.91 -7.36
CA LEU A 79 -2.45 -5.52 -6.07
C LEU A 79 -1.17 -6.37 -6.08
N PRO A 80 -0.87 -7.19 -7.12
CA PRO A 80 0.38 -7.97 -7.14
C PRO A 80 1.62 -7.09 -7.01
N ALA A 81 1.64 -5.96 -7.70
CA ALA A 81 2.74 -5.00 -7.61
C ALA A 81 2.79 -4.34 -6.23
N ALA A 82 1.65 -4.02 -5.61
CA ALA A 82 1.63 -3.43 -4.28
C ALA A 82 2.12 -4.43 -3.22
N CYS A 83 1.67 -5.68 -3.27
CA CYS A 83 2.09 -6.74 -2.36
C CYS A 83 3.59 -7.04 -2.47
N VAL A 84 4.20 -6.96 -3.66
CA VAL A 84 5.66 -7.15 -3.76
C VAL A 84 6.46 -6.03 -3.10
N TRP A 85 5.94 -4.79 -3.10
CA TRP A 85 6.55 -3.69 -2.33
C TRP A 85 6.49 -3.94 -0.83
N ILE A 86 5.36 -4.43 -0.33
CA ILE A 86 5.21 -4.84 1.06
C ILE A 86 6.19 -5.99 1.36
N LYS A 87 6.24 -7.01 0.50
CA LYS A 87 7.13 -8.16 0.69
C LYS A 87 8.60 -7.78 0.83
N GLU A 88 9.09 -6.91 -0.05
CA GLU A 88 10.53 -6.65 -0.17
C GLU A 88 10.99 -5.45 0.66
N ALA A 89 10.12 -4.46 0.91
CA ALA A 89 10.51 -3.16 1.45
C ALA A 89 9.66 -2.65 2.62
N ILE A 90 8.77 -3.47 3.20
CA ILE A 90 7.90 -3.01 4.30
C ILE A 90 8.67 -2.47 5.50
N HIS A 91 9.85 -3.02 5.84
CA HIS A 91 10.67 -2.51 6.93
C HIS A 91 11.10 -1.06 6.70
N VAL A 92 11.45 -0.70 5.47
CA VAL A 92 11.79 0.69 5.11
C VAL A 92 10.54 1.55 5.17
N ILE A 93 9.41 1.08 4.61
CA ILE A 93 8.14 1.82 4.60
C ILE A 93 7.67 2.11 6.04
N VAL A 94 7.72 1.14 6.95
CA VAL A 94 7.42 1.31 8.38
C VAL A 94 8.34 2.36 9.02
N GLN A 95 9.64 2.31 8.73
CA GLN A 95 10.59 3.31 9.23
C GLN A 95 10.29 4.73 8.71
N LEU A 96 9.87 4.86 7.45
CA LEU A 96 9.48 6.14 6.87
C LEU A 96 8.17 6.65 7.49
N SER A 97 7.22 5.76 7.74
CA SER A 97 5.99 6.08 8.47
C SER A 97 6.26 6.55 9.89
N ASP A 98 7.21 5.93 10.61
CA ASP A 98 7.56 6.32 11.98
C ASP A 98 8.04 7.77 12.11
N VAL A 99 8.67 8.30 11.06
CA VAL A 99 9.18 9.68 11.02
C VAL A 99 8.28 10.61 10.18
N SER A 100 7.09 10.16 9.81
CA SER A 100 6.15 10.92 8.96
C SER A 100 6.81 11.47 7.69
N TRP A 101 7.61 10.64 7.00
CA TRP A 101 8.42 11.08 5.87
C TRP A 101 7.56 11.66 4.74
N ASN A 102 7.94 12.84 4.25
CA ASN A 102 7.25 13.53 3.15
C ASN A 102 8.22 14.29 2.23
N ASP A 103 9.47 13.82 2.09
CA ASP A 103 10.45 14.42 1.17
C ASP A 103 10.19 13.97 -0.28
N CYS A 104 9.05 14.41 -0.81
CA CYS A 104 8.61 14.14 -2.18
C CYS A 104 7.77 15.30 -2.73
N PRO A 105 7.63 15.41 -4.07
CA PRO A 105 6.69 16.35 -4.67
C PRO A 105 5.28 16.22 -4.08
N SER A 106 4.59 17.35 -3.88
CA SER A 106 3.26 17.38 -3.22
C SER A 106 2.25 16.45 -3.88
N ILE A 107 2.26 16.38 -5.21
CA ILE A 107 1.36 15.51 -6.00
C ILE A 107 1.57 14.01 -5.71
N ILE A 108 2.78 13.60 -5.30
CA ILE A 108 3.12 12.22 -4.93
C ILE A 108 2.78 11.98 -3.46
N GLY A 109 3.10 12.96 -2.61
CA GLY A 109 2.86 12.86 -1.17
C GLY A 109 1.39 12.86 -0.81
N GLN A 110 0.52 13.48 -1.61
CA GLN A 110 -0.91 13.63 -1.31
C GLN A 110 -1.62 12.28 -1.19
N GLY A 111 -2.54 12.20 -0.22
CA GLY A 111 -3.50 11.12 -0.07
C GLY A 111 -4.46 10.99 -1.25
N GLY A 112 -4.82 9.75 -1.59
CA GLY A 112 -5.94 9.47 -2.48
C GLY A 112 -7.27 9.79 -1.81
N LYS A 113 -8.32 9.90 -2.64
CA LYS A 113 -9.63 10.42 -2.24
C LYS A 113 -10.20 9.72 -0.99
N THR A 114 -10.29 8.39 -1.00
CA THR A 114 -10.94 7.64 0.10
C THR A 114 -10.13 7.70 1.39
N PHE A 115 -8.80 7.82 1.29
CA PHE A 115 -7.94 8.04 2.45
C PHE A 115 -8.15 9.43 3.04
N VAL A 116 -8.09 10.49 2.22
CA VAL A 116 -8.24 11.88 2.69
C VAL A 116 -9.60 12.12 3.36
N GLU A 117 -10.65 11.48 2.85
CA GLU A 117 -12.00 11.57 3.42
C GLU A 117 -12.15 10.77 4.73
N SER A 118 -11.27 9.81 5.00
CA SER A 118 -11.31 8.97 6.20
C SER A 118 -10.76 9.67 7.46
N GLU A 119 -11.07 9.12 8.64
CA GLU A 119 -10.50 9.59 9.91
C GLU A 119 -8.96 9.53 9.96
N PHE A 120 -8.34 8.62 9.20
CA PHE A 120 -6.89 8.52 9.11
C PHE A 120 -6.30 9.70 8.33
N GLY A 121 -6.90 10.04 7.18
CA GLY A 121 -6.47 11.13 6.32
C GLY A 121 -6.67 12.50 6.96
N GLN A 122 -7.76 12.69 7.70
CA GLN A 122 -8.02 13.92 8.46
C GLN A 122 -6.91 14.22 9.48
N ARG A 123 -6.21 13.20 10.01
CA ARG A 123 -5.08 13.37 10.93
C ARG A 123 -3.78 13.70 10.23
N SER A 124 -3.48 13.00 9.13
CA SER A 124 -2.21 13.19 8.43
C SER A 124 -2.31 12.77 6.95
N PRO A 125 -2.64 13.72 6.05
CA PRO A 125 -3.04 13.40 4.68
C PRO A 125 -1.87 13.23 3.70
N THR A 126 -0.62 13.40 4.12
CA THR A 126 0.53 13.50 3.20
C THR A 126 1.74 12.67 3.62
N GLY A 127 2.43 12.09 2.65
CA GLY A 127 3.66 11.31 2.85
C GLY A 127 3.40 9.89 3.37
N PHE A 128 4.45 9.27 3.90
CA PHE A 128 4.36 8.05 4.70
C PHE A 128 4.10 8.44 6.14
N THR A 129 2.94 8.06 6.69
CA THR A 129 2.57 8.37 8.07
C THR A 129 2.08 7.11 8.76
N PRO A 130 2.05 7.07 10.10
CA PRO A 130 1.50 5.93 10.82
C PRO A 130 0.01 5.71 10.49
N TRP A 131 -0.73 6.82 10.34
CA TRP A 131 -2.16 6.82 10.01
C TRP A 131 -2.42 6.24 8.63
N ARG A 132 -1.62 6.63 7.63
CA ARG A 132 -1.75 6.13 6.26
C ARG A 132 -1.40 4.65 6.16
N LEU A 133 -0.42 4.19 6.92
CA LEU A 133 -0.07 2.77 6.97
C LEU A 133 -1.16 1.92 7.63
N MET A 134 -1.80 2.40 8.71
CA MET A 134 -2.99 1.74 9.28
C MET A 134 -4.16 1.71 8.30
N TYR A 135 -4.37 2.79 7.54
CA TYR A 135 -5.39 2.80 6.50
C TYR A 135 -5.15 1.74 5.43
N TRP A 136 -3.89 1.59 4.95
CA TRP A 136 -3.56 0.53 4.00
C TRP A 136 -3.73 -0.87 4.58
N LEU A 137 -3.38 -1.08 5.85
CA LEU A 137 -3.59 -2.35 6.53
C LEU A 137 -5.08 -2.70 6.62
N LYS A 138 -5.91 -1.73 7.03
CA LYS A 138 -7.37 -1.88 7.03
C LYS A 138 -7.89 -2.19 5.62
N ARG A 139 -7.45 -1.45 4.60
CA ARG A 139 -7.91 -1.66 3.23
C ARG A 139 -7.51 -3.04 2.70
N LEU A 140 -6.35 -3.57 3.08
CA LEU A 140 -5.96 -4.93 2.71
C LEU A 140 -6.88 -6.00 3.32
N HIS A 141 -7.33 -5.82 4.57
CA HIS A 141 -8.32 -6.71 5.17
C HIS A 141 -9.65 -6.66 4.41
N GLU A 142 -10.13 -5.46 4.06
CA GLU A 142 -11.34 -5.29 3.25
C GLU A 142 -11.20 -5.97 1.87
N ILE A 143 -10.05 -5.80 1.20
CA ILE A 143 -9.76 -6.47 -0.08
C ILE A 143 -9.74 -8.00 0.07
N GLN A 144 -9.19 -8.52 1.17
CA GLN A 144 -9.20 -9.95 1.46
C GLN A 144 -10.63 -10.48 1.59
N GLU A 145 -11.50 -9.76 2.31
CA GLU A 145 -12.92 -10.11 2.50
C GLU A 145 -13.70 -10.03 1.17
N GLU A 146 -13.49 -8.97 0.38
CA GLU A 146 -14.06 -8.80 -0.95
C GLU A 146 -13.63 -9.95 -1.89
N ALA A 147 -12.34 -10.31 -1.89
CA ALA A 147 -11.80 -11.39 -2.70
C ALA A 147 -12.38 -12.76 -2.31
N LYS A 148 -12.53 -13.00 -1.01
CA LYS A 148 -13.16 -14.22 -0.48
C LYS A 148 -14.63 -14.32 -0.90
N GLY A 149 -15.36 -13.20 -0.84
CA GLY A 149 -16.75 -13.14 -1.30
C GLY A 149 -16.91 -13.35 -2.81
N ALA A 150 -15.90 -12.98 -3.60
CA ALA A 150 -15.87 -13.13 -5.05
C ALA A 150 -15.17 -14.43 -5.54
N SER A 151 -14.75 -15.32 -4.64
CA SER A 151 -13.97 -16.53 -4.97
C SER A 151 -12.68 -16.24 -5.76
N ALA A 152 -12.05 -15.10 -5.52
CA ALA A 152 -10.80 -14.68 -6.15
C ALA A 152 -9.59 -15.13 -5.32
N GLU A 153 -9.33 -16.44 -5.27
CA GLU A 153 -8.35 -17.08 -4.38
C GLU A 153 -6.95 -16.44 -4.43
N ASN A 154 -6.45 -16.11 -5.63
CA ASN A 154 -5.14 -15.49 -5.80
C ASN A 154 -5.04 -14.11 -5.11
N ILE A 155 -6.11 -13.32 -5.17
CA ILE A 155 -6.17 -11.99 -4.57
C ILE A 155 -6.28 -12.10 -3.05
N GLU A 156 -7.09 -13.04 -2.56
CA GLU A 156 -7.21 -13.34 -1.13
C GLU A 156 -5.84 -13.72 -0.55
N LEU A 157 -5.11 -14.64 -1.18
CA LEU A 157 -3.78 -15.08 -0.74
C LEU A 157 -2.75 -13.95 -0.75
N LEU A 158 -2.76 -13.11 -1.79
CA LEU A 158 -1.86 -11.94 -1.88
C LEU A 158 -2.13 -10.93 -0.77
N ALA A 159 -3.41 -10.64 -0.49
CA ALA A 159 -3.79 -9.75 0.60
C ALA A 159 -3.39 -10.33 1.96
N ALA A 160 -3.65 -11.61 2.20
CA ALA A 160 -3.31 -12.29 3.45
C ALA A 160 -1.80 -12.28 3.76
N ASP A 161 -0.95 -12.59 2.77
CA ASP A 161 0.52 -12.53 2.95
C ASP A 161 0.98 -11.09 3.22
N ALA A 162 0.44 -10.10 2.51
CA ALA A 162 0.76 -8.69 2.73
C ALA A 162 0.37 -8.22 4.15
N ILE A 163 -0.83 -8.57 4.62
CA ILE A 163 -1.30 -8.28 5.98
C ILE A 163 -0.34 -8.86 7.02
N ALA A 164 0.00 -10.15 6.89
CA ALA A 164 0.88 -10.84 7.83
C ALA A 164 2.25 -10.14 7.93
N ARG A 165 2.83 -9.77 6.79
CA ARG A 165 4.11 -9.05 6.72
C ARG A 165 4.05 -7.65 7.31
N MET A 166 2.97 -6.91 7.06
CA MET A 166 2.79 -5.58 7.66
C MET A 166 2.71 -5.67 9.18
N ILE A 167 1.92 -6.61 9.71
CA ILE A 167 1.79 -6.82 11.16
C ILE A 167 3.14 -7.22 11.77
N GLU A 168 3.84 -8.18 11.16
CA GLU A 168 5.16 -8.61 11.63
C GLU A 168 6.16 -7.46 11.66
N ALA A 169 6.22 -6.66 10.60
CA ALA A 169 7.13 -5.53 10.49
C ALA A 169 6.83 -4.43 11.54
N VAL A 170 5.54 -4.18 11.79
CA VAL A 170 5.07 -3.19 12.78
C VAL A 170 5.41 -3.65 14.21
N LYS A 171 5.15 -4.93 14.53
CA LYS A 171 5.36 -5.50 15.87
C LYS A 171 6.82 -5.73 16.22
N THR A 172 7.57 -6.39 15.34
CA THR A 172 9.00 -6.72 15.56
C THR A 172 9.84 -5.47 15.81
N ARG A 173 9.46 -4.33 15.23
CA ARG A 173 10.18 -3.06 15.36
C ARG A 173 9.71 -2.19 16.52
N ASN A 174 8.65 -2.56 17.23
CA ASN A 174 7.96 -1.67 18.16
C ASN A 174 7.72 -0.27 17.57
N SER A 175 7.15 -0.26 16.36
CA SER A 175 7.06 0.94 15.53
C SER A 175 6.20 2.04 16.17
N GLY A 176 6.40 3.28 15.73
CA GLY A 176 5.55 4.43 16.07
C GLY A 176 4.09 4.23 15.64
N ILE A 177 3.80 3.29 14.74
CA ILE A 177 2.45 2.88 14.36
C ILE A 177 1.68 2.27 15.54
N LEU A 178 2.30 1.44 16.38
CA LEU A 178 1.63 0.88 17.57
C LEU A 178 1.23 2.00 18.56
N ARG A 179 2.11 3.00 18.74
CA ARG A 179 1.83 4.18 19.55
C ARG A 179 0.70 5.03 18.95
N ALA A 180 0.70 5.22 17.63
CA ALA A 180 -0.37 5.93 16.94
C ALA A 180 -1.72 5.21 17.09
N TYR A 181 -1.73 3.87 16.98
CA TYR A 181 -2.91 3.03 17.20
C TYR A 181 -3.44 3.16 18.65
N ALA A 182 -2.57 3.02 19.65
CA ALA A 182 -2.95 3.15 21.06
C ALA A 182 -3.58 4.52 21.39
N ASN A 183 -3.02 5.58 20.79
CA ASN A 183 -3.49 6.96 20.90
C ASN A 183 -4.63 7.29 19.91
N GLY A 184 -5.08 6.31 19.13
CA GLY A 184 -6.05 6.45 18.06
C GLY A 184 -7.47 6.81 18.53
N GLY A 185 -7.76 6.64 19.82
CA GLY A 185 -9.11 6.77 20.37
C GLY A 185 -9.92 5.47 20.22
N GLU A 186 -11.15 5.46 20.71
CA GLU A 186 -11.98 4.25 20.76
C GLU A 186 -12.40 3.75 19.38
N VAL A 187 -12.67 4.66 18.43
CA VAL A 187 -13.10 4.29 17.06
C VAL A 187 -12.07 3.39 16.39
N LEU A 188 -10.78 3.75 16.46
CA LEU A 188 -9.71 2.95 15.88
C LEU A 188 -9.44 1.66 16.64
N ARG A 189 -9.59 1.66 17.97
CA ARG A 189 -9.36 0.46 18.79
C ARG A 189 -10.48 -0.58 18.67
N ASN A 190 -11.67 -0.14 18.28
CA ASN A 190 -12.83 -1.00 18.05
C ASN A 190 -12.97 -1.40 16.56
N ASP A 191 -12.08 -0.93 15.69
CA ASP A 191 -12.07 -1.33 14.29
C ASP A 191 -11.57 -2.79 14.17
N PRO A 192 -12.41 -3.73 13.69
CA PRO A 192 -12.07 -5.15 13.69
C PRO A 192 -10.85 -5.46 12.82
N HIS A 193 -10.59 -4.67 11.78
CA HIS A 193 -9.45 -4.86 10.88
C HIS A 193 -8.12 -4.38 11.50
N LEU A 194 -8.17 -3.55 12.55
CA LEU A 194 -6.97 -3.04 13.23
C LEU A 194 -6.70 -3.68 14.58
N MET A 195 -7.62 -4.52 15.09
CA MET A 195 -7.39 -5.30 16.32
C MET A 195 -6.13 -6.17 16.27
N CYS A 196 -5.68 -6.54 15.07
CA CYS A 196 -4.42 -7.27 14.86
C CYS A 196 -3.18 -6.50 15.36
N LEU A 197 -3.26 -5.17 15.51
CA LEU A 197 -2.22 -4.31 16.06
C LEU A 197 -2.23 -4.22 17.59
N GLN A 198 -3.26 -4.74 18.25
CA GLN A 198 -3.27 -4.82 19.70
C GLN A 198 -2.17 -5.78 20.17
N ASP A 199 -1.40 -5.36 21.16
CA ASP A 199 -0.48 -6.25 21.85
C ASP A 199 -1.29 -7.28 22.62
N LYS A 200 -0.88 -8.56 22.53
CA LYS A 200 -1.33 -9.56 23.48
C LYS A 200 -0.58 -9.25 24.78
N VAL A 201 -1.27 -8.58 25.70
CA VAL A 201 -0.83 -8.40 27.09
C VAL A 201 -0.51 -9.76 27.71
#